data_AF-A0A7X9FXC9-F1
#
_entry.id   AF-A0A7X9FXC9-F1
#
_cell.length_a   1.000
_cell.length_b   1.000
_cell.length_c   1.000
_cell.angle_alpha   90.00
_cell.angle_beta   90.00
_cell.angle_gamma   90.00
#
_symmetry.space_group_name_H-M   'P 1'
#
loop_
_entity.id
_entity.type
_entity.pdbx_description
1 polymer ?
#
loop_
_entity_poly.entity_id
_entity_poly.type
_entity_poly.pdbx_seq_one_letter_code
_entity_poly.pdbx_strand_id
1 'polypeptide(L)' 'MKKLTSLTLSLIFILSIFLVLPPASQASISIGNCDENWQKCRSRALQSDDGFIKTTLSLAACDLDHVRCLVIFS' A
#
# COMPACT_ATOMS: atom_id res chain seq x y z
N MET A 1 36.77 2.18 -0.04
CA MET A 1 35.62 2.29 0.89
C MET A 1 34.52 3.26 0.42
N LYS A 2 34.83 4.38 -0.26
CA LYS A 2 33.83 5.37 -0.76
C LYS A 2 32.78 4.84 -1.76
N LYS A 3 33.05 3.74 -2.47
CA LYS A 3 32.13 3.17 -3.47
C LYS A 3 30.98 2.38 -2.85
N LEU A 4 31.21 1.70 -1.72
CA LEU A 4 30.16 0.94 -1.03
C LEU A 4 29.10 1.87 -0.43
N THR A 5 29.54 2.97 0.19
CA THR A 5 28.65 3.94 0.83
C THR A 5 27.76 4.66 -0.18
N SER A 6 28.26 4.89 -1.39
CA SER A 6 27.47 5.50 -2.46
C SER A 6 26.37 4.55 -2.98
N LEU A 7 26.67 3.26 -3.04
CA LEU A 7 25.74 2.25 -3.54
C LEU A 7 24.61 1.98 -2.53
N THR A 8 24.93 1.94 -1.23
CA THR A 8 23.93 1.84 -0.16
C THR A 8 23.02 3.07 -0.11
N LEU A 9 23.58 4.28 -0.30
CA LEU A 9 22.77 5.51 -0.27
C LEU A 9 21.77 5.56 -1.43
N SER A 10 22.20 5.17 -2.63
CA SER A 10 21.32 5.09 -3.81
C SER A 10 20.20 4.06 -3.61
N LEU A 11 20.53 2.89 -3.03
CA LEU A 11 19.55 1.85 -2.77
C LEU A 11 18.47 2.31 -1.76
N ILE A 12 18.89 2.97 -0.67
CA ILE A 12 17.98 3.52 0.33
C ILE A 12 17.09 4.60 -0.28
N PHE A 13 17.64 5.45 -1.14
CA PHE A 13 16.87 6.52 -1.78
C PHE A 13 15.79 5.95 -2.71
N ILE A 14 16.12 4.92 -3.48
CA ILE A 14 15.14 4.22 -4.34
C ILE A 14 14.05 3.56 -3.48
N LEU A 15 14.42 2.87 -2.40
CA LEU A 15 13.46 2.24 -1.48
C LEU A 15 12.52 3.26 -0.81
N SER A 16 13.02 4.44 -0.44
CA SER A 16 12.19 5.51 0.13
C SER A 16 11.12 6.00 -0.84
N ILE A 17 11.40 6.04 -2.15
CA ILE A 17 10.41 6.44 -3.17
C ILE A 17 9.26 5.42 -3.21
N PHE A 18 9.55 4.13 -3.10
CA PHE A 18 8.52 3.08 -3.05
C PHE A 18 7.71 3.09 -1.74
N LEU A 19 8.24 3.62 -0.65
CA LEU A 19 7.52 3.79 0.61
C LEU A 19 6.55 4.98 0.59
N VAL A 20 6.85 6.01 -0.21
CA VAL A 20 6.04 7.23 -0.29
C VAL A 20 5.02 7.18 -1.43
N LEU A 21 5.33 6.51 -2.54
CA LEU A 21 4.38 6.38 -3.66
C LEU A 21 3.47 5.17 -3.44
N PRO A 22 2.14 5.37 -3.28
CA PRO A 22 1.22 4.25 -3.27
C PRO A 22 1.34 3.48 -4.60
N PRO A 23 1.38 2.13 -4.56
CA PRO A 23 1.54 1.34 -5.76
C PRO A 23 0.40 1.64 -6.75
N ALA A 24 0.75 1.78 -8.03
CA ALA A 24 -0.20 2.13 -9.11
C ALA A 24 -1.37 1.14 -9.26
N SER A 25 -1.30 -0.05 -8.64
CA SER A 25 -2.41 -0.99 -8.51
C SER A 25 -3.60 -0.44 -7.70
N GLN A 26 -3.41 0.63 -6.92
CA GLN A 26 -4.47 1.29 -6.15
C GLN A 26 -5.28 2.31 -6.97
N ALA A 27 -5.00 2.45 -8.27
CA ALA A 27 -5.68 3.41 -9.16
C ALA A 27 -7.10 2.99 -9.60
N SER A 28 -7.67 1.91 -9.06
CA SER A 28 -9.04 1.46 -9.37
C SER A 28 -10.04 1.74 -8.25
N ILE A 29 -9.93 2.89 -7.58
CA ILE A 29 -10.98 3.33 -6.65
C ILE A 29 -12.12 3.90 -7.49
N SER A 30 -13.05 3.03 -7.88
CA SER A 30 -14.35 3.44 -8.38
C SER A 30 -15.10 4.14 -7.23
N ILE A 31 -15.45 5.40 -7.44
CA ILE A 31 -16.01 6.40 -6.50
C ILE A 31 -17.37 5.98 -5.88
N GLY A 32 -17.90 4.80 -6.21
CA GLY A 32 -19.27 4.42 -5.88
C GLY A 32 -19.52 3.77 -4.52
N ASN A 33 -18.53 3.15 -3.85
CA ASN A 33 -18.83 2.38 -2.63
C ASN A 33 -17.58 2.13 -1.75
N CYS A 34 -17.27 3.06 -0.84
CA CYS A 34 -16.11 2.97 0.06
C CYS A 34 -16.09 1.68 0.91
N ASP A 35 -17.27 1.24 1.36
CA ASP A 35 -17.39 0.05 2.21
C ASP A 35 -17.22 -1.25 1.42
N GLU A 36 -17.84 -1.35 0.25
CA GLU A 36 -17.68 -2.51 -0.64
C GLU A 36 -16.23 -2.62 -1.16
N ASN A 37 -15.57 -1.51 -1.47
CA ASN A 37 -14.17 -1.50 -1.87
C ASN A 37 -13.25 -1.96 -0.73
N TRP A 38 -13.53 -1.52 0.50
CA TRP A 38 -12.80 -1.96 1.69
C TRP A 38 -12.97 -3.47 1.93
N GLN A 39 -14.19 -3.99 1.84
CA GLN A 39 -14.46 -5.44 1.98
C GLN A 39 -13.75 -6.25 0.89
N LYS A 40 -13.77 -5.78 -0.37
CA LYS A 40 -13.04 -6.39 -1.49
C LYS A 40 -11.51 -6.32 -1.31
N CYS A 41 -11.00 -5.27 -0.67
CA CYS A 41 -9.58 -5.13 -0.38
C CYS A 41 -9.14 -6.13 0.70
N ARG A 42 -9.83 -6.18 1.85
CA ARG A 42 -9.51 -7.10 2.95
C ARG A 42 -9.63 -8.57 2.53
N SER A 43 -10.69 -8.92 1.79
CA SER A 43 -10.86 -10.30 1.30
C SER A 43 -9.74 -10.75 0.37
N ARG A 44 -9.20 -9.85 -0.47
CA ARG A 44 -8.03 -10.13 -1.31
C ARG A 44 -6.73 -10.22 -0.50
N ALA A 45 -6.53 -9.33 0.46
CA ALA A 45 -5.35 -9.36 1.33
C ALA A 45 -5.26 -10.66 2.15
N LEU A 46 -6.40 -11.14 2.66
CA LEU A 46 -6.49 -12.38 3.44
C LEU A 46 -6.36 -13.64 2.58
N GLN A 47 -6.77 -13.58 1.31
CA GLN A 47 -6.58 -14.67 0.34
C GLN A 47 -5.17 -14.68 -0.27
N SER A 48 -4.35 -13.66 -0.01
CA SER A 48 -3.00 -13.63 -0.54
C SER A 48 -2.07 -14.51 0.30
N ASP A 49 -1.45 -15.52 -0.34
CA ASP A 49 -0.39 -16.36 0.23
C ASP A 49 0.96 -15.62 0.32
N ASP A 50 0.93 -14.33 0.69
CA ASP A 50 2.09 -13.45 0.77
C ASP A 50 2.84 -13.53 2.11
N GLY A 51 2.31 -14.30 3.07
CA GLY A 51 2.84 -14.45 4.41
C GLY A 51 2.46 -13.29 5.35
N PHE A 52 2.57 -13.55 6.66
CA PHE A 52 1.96 -12.74 7.72
C PHE A 52 2.28 -11.23 7.66
N ILE A 53 3.55 -10.88 7.41
CA ILE A 53 4.00 -9.48 7.40
C ILE A 53 3.33 -8.69 6.26
N LYS A 54 3.34 -9.27 5.05
CA LYS A 54 2.74 -8.62 3.88
C LYS A 54 1.22 -8.58 3.98
N THR A 55 0.58 -9.65 4.44
CA THR A 55 -0.86 -9.67 4.70
C THR A 55 -1.26 -8.57 5.68
N THR A 56 -0.49 -8.38 6.77
CA THR A 56 -0.74 -7.32 7.76
C THR A 56 -0.60 -5.93 7.16
N LEU A 57 0.45 -5.70 6.36
CA LEU A 57 0.66 -4.43 5.65
C LEU A 57 -0.47 -4.14 4.65
N SER A 58 -0.90 -5.15 3.90
CA SER A 58 -2.02 -5.03 2.96
C SER A 58 -3.33 -4.72 3.68
N LEU A 59 -3.59 -5.36 4.82
CA LEU A 59 -4.76 -5.05 5.65
C LEU A 59 -4.74 -3.60 6.16
N ALA A 60 -3.59 -3.14 6.67
CA ALA A 60 -3.45 -1.76 7.12
C ALA A 60 -3.66 -0.75 5.98
N ALA A 61 -3.18 -1.06 4.77
CA ALA A 61 -3.41 -0.24 3.59
C ALA A 61 -4.92 -0.15 3.24
N CYS A 62 -5.65 -1.27 3.30
CA CYS A 62 -7.09 -1.27 3.08
C CYS A 62 -7.84 -0.37 4.08
N ASP A 63 -7.46 -0.41 5.36
CA ASP A 63 -8.10 0.40 6.40
C ASP A 63 -7.82 1.91 6.20
N LEU A 64 -6.60 2.29 5.82
CA LEU A 64 -6.24 3.67 5.49
C LEU A 64 -7.03 4.20 4.29
N ASP A 65 -7.17 3.38 3.24
CA ASP A 65 -7.92 3.77 2.05
C ASP A 65 -9.42 3.95 2.36
N HIS A 66 -9.98 3.09 3.21
CA HIS A 66 -11.36 3.22 3.67
C HIS A 66 -11.61 4.50 4.47
N VAL A 67 -10.74 4.82 5.43
CA VAL A 67 -10.81 6.08 6.19
C VAL A 67 -10.67 7.27 5.24
N ARG A 68 -9.74 7.23 4.30
CA ARG A 68 -9.57 8.29 3.30
C ARG A 68 -10.83 8.46 2.44
N CYS A 69 -11.44 7.36 2.02
CA CYS A 69 -12.67 7.36 1.24
C CYS A 69 -13.82 8.00 2.01
N LEU A 70 -14.02 7.60 3.28
CA LEU A 70 -15.03 8.16 4.17
C LEU A 70 -14.78 9.63 4.53
N VAL A 71 -13.54 10.09 4.64
CA VAL A 71 -13.25 11.47 5.04
C VAL A 71 -13.27 12.44 3.85
N ILE A 72 -12.85 12.00 2.67
CA ILE A 72 -12.70 12.86 1.49
C ILE A 72 -13.92 12.80 0.57
N PHE A 73 -14.59 11.64 0.47
CA PHE A 73 -15.64 11.38 -0.51
C PHE A 73 -17.01 11.05 0.12
N SER A 74 -17.17 11.22 1.44
CA SER A 74 -18.49 11.15 2.12
C SER A 74 -19.29 12.42 1.97
#